data_AF-A0A166HSS5-F1
#
_entry.id   AF-A0A166HSS5-F1
#
_cell.length_a   1.000
_cell.length_b   1.000
_cell.length_c   1.000
_cell.angle_alpha   90.00
_cell.angle_beta   90.00
_cell.angle_gamma   90.00
#
_symmetry.space_group_name_H-M   'P 1'
#
loop_
_entity.id
_entity.type
_entity.pdbx_description
1 polymer ?
#
loop_
_entity_poly.entity_id
_entity_poly.type
_entity_poly.pdbx_seq_one_letter_code
_entity_poly.pdbx_strand_id
1 'polypeptide(L)'
;MFNFQKLLKVVLVAVACSSASLAAPWSSDIKHETRRVHLVGRGDSALQLETFAPASTFETFGTDGLDHALAKRDDFDLEAAAKAFVSSKLDVSADDVHYNTGYAGDVTQHAFIKQQADGVPFANAVANVAFNKDGKVASFGSSFVDTSALASSTPSISVEDAIKTAESALGASVTDHPATLEYLARADGSVALTHVVQVRDEDKGIWVEAFVDAHTNELISIVNFVTKLTYRVLPIDEEVLTEGFQNLANPENKVASPLGWVTTTTTAGNNAIAYKSSTSGVAKESSTDSFIYTANPAQAPTVTANVNAAIVNAFYVVNSIHDISYIYGFNEAAFNFQNDNQGKGGKGNDRVTISVQDSAGTDNADFSTPADGSSGAMRMFLWDITN
;
A
#
# COMPACT_ATOMS: atom_id res chain seq x y z
N MET A 1 -36.60 27.58 40.46
CA MET A 1 -35.22 28.11 40.56
C MET A 1 -34.27 26.91 40.48
N PHE A 2 -33.89 26.51 39.27
CA PHE A 2 -32.97 25.38 39.07
C PHE A 2 -31.62 25.76 39.69
N ASN A 3 -31.20 25.02 40.72
CA ASN A 3 -30.03 25.35 41.53
C ASN A 3 -28.79 25.34 40.63
N PHE A 4 -28.12 26.49 40.49
CA PHE A 4 -26.97 26.72 39.61
C PHE A 4 -25.87 25.66 39.79
N GLN A 5 -25.74 25.10 40.99
CA GLN A 5 -24.82 24.01 41.32
C GLN A 5 -25.15 22.68 40.61
N LYS A 6 -26.42 22.37 40.31
CA LYS A 6 -26.80 21.17 39.56
C LYS A 6 -26.48 21.33 38.07
N LEU A 7 -26.71 22.51 37.52
CA LEU A 7 -26.35 22.82 36.12
C LEU A 7 -24.83 22.73 35.94
N LEU A 8 -24.05 23.29 36.86
CA LEU A 8 -22.58 23.25 36.81
C LEU A 8 -22.05 21.81 36.84
N LYS A 9 -22.64 20.93 37.66
CA LYS A 9 -22.24 19.51 37.74
C LYS A 9 -22.59 18.74 36.46
N VAL A 10 -23.74 19.00 35.85
CA VAL A 10 -24.13 18.36 34.58
C VAL A 10 -23.22 18.83 33.45
N VAL A 11 -22.88 20.12 33.41
CA VAL A 11 -21.93 20.67 32.43
C VAL A 11 -20.53 20.08 32.64
N LEU A 12 -20.06 19.96 33.89
CA LEU A 12 -18.73 19.38 34.16
C LEU A 12 -18.65 17.90 33.77
N VAL A 13 -19.72 17.13 33.99
CA VAL A 13 -19.81 15.72 33.57
C VAL A 13 -19.89 15.62 32.04
N ALA A 14 -20.68 16.48 31.38
CA ALA A 14 -20.76 16.51 29.92
C ALA A 14 -19.41 16.89 29.28
N VAL A 15 -18.68 17.85 29.85
CA VAL A 15 -17.34 18.24 29.39
C VAL A 15 -16.32 17.12 29.63
N ALA A 16 -16.35 16.46 30.80
CA ALA A 16 -15.47 15.33 31.09
C ALA A 16 -15.76 14.10 30.21
N CYS A 17 -17.02 13.87 29.83
CA CYS A 17 -17.39 12.83 28.88
C CYS A 17 -17.04 13.19 27.43
N SER A 18 -17.04 14.48 27.07
CA SER A 18 -16.63 14.94 25.73
C SER A 18 -15.11 14.92 25.51
N SER A 19 -14.31 14.95 26.58
CA SER A 19 -12.84 14.84 26.50
C SER A 19 -12.31 13.42 26.34
N ALA A 20 -13.18 12.41 26.35
CA ALA A 20 -12.84 11.01 26.11
C ALA A 20 -13.40 10.53 24.77
N SER A 21 -13.25 11.33 23.71
CA SER A 21 -13.22 10.77 22.37
C SER A 21 -11.93 9.94 22.24
N LEU A 22 -12.04 8.63 22.47
CA LEU A 22 -11.07 7.66 22.00
C LEU A 22 -11.20 7.60 20.47
N ALA A 23 -10.76 8.66 19.80
CA ALA A 23 -10.32 8.52 18.43
C ALA A 23 -9.24 7.44 18.49
N ALA A 24 -9.44 6.32 17.79
CA ALA A 24 -8.34 5.39 17.56
C ALA A 24 -7.19 6.24 17.03
N PRO A 25 -6.03 6.29 17.71
CA PRO A 25 -4.92 7.10 17.22
C PRO A 25 -4.61 6.58 15.83
N TRP A 26 -4.87 7.40 14.82
CA TRP A 26 -4.19 7.24 13.54
C TRP A 26 -2.71 7.30 13.90
N SER A 27 -1.96 6.22 13.66
CA SER A 27 -0.58 6.16 14.13
C SER A 27 0.22 7.26 13.46
N SER A 28 0.46 8.34 14.20
CA SER A 28 1.34 9.44 13.82
C SER A 28 2.81 9.04 13.89
N ASP A 29 3.10 7.90 14.52
CA ASP A 29 4.43 7.31 14.55
C ASP A 29 4.60 6.47 13.29
N ILE A 30 5.21 7.06 12.26
CA ILE A 30 5.88 6.30 11.21
C ILE A 30 7.05 5.59 11.91
N LYS A 31 6.79 4.43 12.54
CA LYS A 31 7.88 3.51 12.85
C LYS A 31 8.54 3.16 11.52
N HIS A 32 9.86 3.12 11.48
CA HIS A 32 10.56 2.51 10.36
C HIS A 32 10.11 1.05 10.27
N GLU A 33 9.11 0.78 9.44
CA GLU A 33 8.58 -0.56 9.24
C GLU A 33 9.56 -1.34 8.38
N THR A 34 10.28 -2.26 9.03
CA THR A 34 11.17 -3.21 8.34
C THR A 34 10.40 -4.38 7.75
N ARG A 35 9.10 -4.49 8.02
CA ARG A 35 8.20 -5.51 7.48
C ARG A 35 7.04 -4.85 6.77
N ARG A 36 6.65 -5.39 5.63
CA ARG A 36 5.50 -4.91 4.88
C ARG A 36 4.68 -6.07 4.34
N VAL A 37 3.39 -6.08 4.65
CA VAL A 37 2.46 -7.02 4.05
C VAL A 37 2.01 -6.47 2.70
N HIS A 38 2.26 -7.23 1.65
CA HIS A 38 1.76 -6.98 0.31
C HIS A 38 0.53 -7.83 0.05
N LEU A 39 -0.42 -7.24 -0.67
CA LEU A 39 -1.52 -7.93 -1.31
C LEU A 39 -1.29 -7.80 -2.82
N VAL A 40 -1.05 -8.91 -3.51
CA VAL A 40 -0.87 -8.94 -4.97
C VAL A 40 -2.07 -9.62 -5.62
N GLY A 41 -2.67 -8.95 -6.58
CA GLY A 41 -3.97 -9.34 -7.12
C GLY A 41 -5.12 -8.85 -6.23
N ARG A 42 -6.31 -9.43 -6.40
CA ARG A 42 -7.54 -8.97 -5.74
C ARG A 42 -8.39 -10.15 -5.24
N GLY A 43 -9.17 -9.89 -4.18
CA GLY A 43 -10.09 -10.86 -3.57
C GLY A 43 -9.41 -12.08 -2.97
N ASP A 44 -10.15 -13.19 -2.83
CA ASP A 44 -9.71 -14.42 -2.16
C ASP A 44 -8.51 -15.10 -2.85
N SER A 45 -8.26 -14.78 -4.12
CA SER A 45 -7.10 -15.22 -4.89
C SER A 45 -5.86 -14.34 -4.72
N ALA A 46 -5.96 -13.23 -3.98
CA ALA A 46 -4.82 -12.34 -3.80
C ALA A 46 -3.73 -12.99 -2.93
N LEU A 47 -2.50 -12.94 -3.41
CA LEU A 47 -1.36 -13.38 -2.62
C LEU A 47 -1.08 -12.37 -1.51
N GLN A 48 -1.16 -12.83 -0.26
CA GLN A 48 -0.68 -12.09 0.89
C GLN A 48 0.75 -12.54 1.21
N LEU A 49 1.71 -11.61 1.12
CA LEU A 49 3.11 -11.89 1.41
C LEU A 49 3.71 -10.80 2.29
N GLU A 50 4.29 -11.17 3.42
CA GLU A 50 5.10 -10.25 4.22
C GLU A 50 6.53 -10.21 3.66
N THR A 51 7.02 -9.01 3.35
CA THR A 51 8.39 -8.76 2.89
C THR A 51 9.19 -8.06 3.97
N PHE A 52 10.51 -8.16 3.89
CA PHE A 52 11.44 -7.54 4.83
C PHE A 52 12.42 -6.60 4.12
N ALA A 53 12.59 -5.41 4.70
CA ALA A 53 13.62 -4.46 4.34
C ALA A 53 14.53 -4.21 5.57
N PRO A 54 15.87 -4.33 5.43
CA PRO A 54 16.79 -4.00 6.51
C PRO A 54 16.60 -2.58 7.01
N ALA A 55 16.82 -2.39 8.31
CA ALA A 55 16.78 -1.05 8.91
C ALA A 55 17.84 -0.16 8.24
N SER A 56 17.45 1.07 7.91
CA SER A 56 18.36 2.05 7.29
C SER A 56 18.80 3.11 8.29
N THR A 57 20.00 3.60 8.07
CA THR A 57 20.55 4.81 8.71
C THR A 57 20.63 5.92 7.68
N PHE A 58 20.49 7.17 8.12
CA PHE A 58 20.64 8.35 7.27
C PHE A 58 21.35 9.47 8.02
N GLU A 59 22.35 10.06 7.38
CA GLU A 59 23.19 11.12 7.92
C GLU A 59 23.30 12.27 6.90
N THR A 60 23.45 13.49 7.40
CA THR A 60 23.75 14.68 6.60
C THR A 60 24.97 15.40 7.16
N PHE A 61 25.75 16.05 6.28
CA PHE A 61 27.03 16.68 6.64
C PHE A 61 27.01 18.20 6.39
N GLY A 62 25.82 18.79 6.33
CA GLY A 62 25.65 20.22 6.08
C GLY A 62 26.08 20.65 4.68
N THR A 63 26.17 21.96 4.45
CA THR A 63 26.54 22.54 3.15
C THR A 63 28.01 22.36 2.80
N ASP A 64 28.87 22.37 3.82
CA ASP A 64 30.32 22.25 3.65
C ASP A 64 30.73 20.83 3.26
N GLY A 65 29.90 19.83 3.59
CA GLY A 65 30.12 18.43 3.27
C GLY A 65 31.32 17.82 3.99
N LEU A 66 31.51 16.52 3.78
CA LEU A 66 32.62 15.74 4.31
C LEU A 66 33.55 15.30 3.17
N ASP A 67 34.86 15.44 3.37
CA ASP A 67 35.83 14.91 2.41
C ASP A 67 35.81 13.37 2.41
N HIS A 68 35.87 12.78 1.22
CA HIS A 68 36.07 11.34 1.05
C HIS A 68 37.56 11.02 0.86
N ALA A 69 37.95 9.75 1.00
CA ALA A 69 39.35 9.31 0.94
C ALA A 69 40.08 9.68 -0.37
N LEU A 70 39.34 9.98 -1.44
CA LEU A 70 39.89 10.33 -2.76
C LEU A 70 39.79 11.83 -3.08
N ALA A 71 39.35 12.68 -2.14
CA ALA A 71 39.11 14.11 -2.37
C ALA A 71 40.37 14.91 -2.76
N LYS A 72 41.57 14.34 -2.62
CA LYS A 72 42.85 14.96 -3.01
C LYS A 72 43.29 14.64 -4.45
N ARG A 73 42.52 13.83 -5.19
CA ARG A 73 42.81 13.56 -6.61
C ARG A 73 42.39 14.75 -7.45
N ASP A 74 43.09 14.98 -8.56
CA ASP A 74 42.85 16.12 -9.44
C ASP A 74 41.47 16.07 -10.13
N ASP A 75 40.96 14.86 -10.38
CA ASP A 75 39.67 14.62 -11.03
C ASP A 75 38.70 13.89 -10.10
N PHE A 76 37.48 14.43 -9.97
CA PHE A 76 36.39 13.77 -9.27
C PHE A 76 35.78 12.68 -10.13
N ASP A 77 35.75 11.46 -9.61
CA ASP A 77 35.07 10.32 -10.21
C ASP A 77 34.00 9.81 -9.24
N LEU A 78 32.73 9.89 -9.66
CA LEU A 78 31.58 9.62 -8.80
C LEU A 78 31.59 8.19 -8.25
N GLU A 79 31.88 7.21 -9.10
CA GLU A 79 31.92 5.80 -8.71
C GLU A 79 33.04 5.55 -7.70
N ALA A 80 34.29 5.93 -8.01
CA ALA A 80 35.41 5.71 -7.13
C ALA A 80 35.27 6.46 -5.81
N ALA A 81 34.79 7.71 -5.85
CA ALA A 81 34.54 8.52 -4.66
C ALA A 81 33.50 7.87 -3.75
N ALA A 82 32.37 7.43 -4.32
CA ALA A 82 31.29 6.79 -3.57
C ALA A 82 31.73 5.46 -2.97
N LYS A 83 32.37 4.58 -3.77
CA LYS A 83 32.86 3.29 -3.27
C LYS A 83 33.87 3.46 -2.14
N ALA A 84 34.82 4.38 -2.29
CA ALA A 84 35.82 4.66 -1.26
C ALA A 84 35.18 5.23 0.02
N PHE A 85 34.19 6.11 -0.11
CA PHE A 85 33.47 6.65 1.03
C PHE A 85 32.70 5.57 1.78
N VAL A 86 31.90 4.76 1.07
CA VAL A 86 31.08 3.70 1.69
C VAL A 86 31.95 2.66 2.38
N SER A 87 33.00 2.16 1.71
CA SER A 87 33.94 1.20 2.30
C SER A 87 34.55 1.72 3.59
N SER A 88 35.02 2.98 3.60
CA SER A 88 35.61 3.59 4.80
C SER A 88 34.59 3.91 5.89
N LYS A 89 33.37 4.34 5.54
CA LYS A 89 32.35 4.76 6.50
C LYS A 89 31.71 3.57 7.22
N LEU A 90 31.57 2.44 6.52
CA LEU A 90 30.97 1.21 7.04
C LEU A 90 31.98 0.17 7.51
N ASP A 91 33.29 0.41 7.31
CA ASP A 91 34.37 -0.54 7.62
C ASP A 91 34.20 -1.89 6.91
N VAL A 92 33.93 -1.84 5.60
CA VAL A 92 33.72 -3.01 4.73
C VAL A 92 34.72 -3.05 3.57
N SER A 93 34.94 -4.23 2.98
CA SER A 93 35.82 -4.36 1.82
C SER A 93 35.28 -3.56 0.64
N ALA A 94 36.16 -2.97 -0.17
CA ALA A 94 35.76 -2.31 -1.41
C ALA A 94 35.13 -3.29 -2.43
N ASP A 95 35.44 -4.59 -2.31
CA ASP A 95 34.86 -5.67 -3.12
C ASP A 95 33.39 -5.96 -2.74
N ASP A 96 32.99 -5.61 -1.51
CA ASP A 96 31.62 -5.76 -1.01
C ASP A 96 30.74 -4.55 -1.39
N VAL A 97 31.31 -3.56 -2.06
CA VAL A 97 30.65 -2.30 -2.45
C VAL A 97 30.47 -2.25 -3.96
N HIS A 98 29.26 -2.59 -4.42
CA HIS A 98 28.90 -2.57 -5.83
C HIS A 98 28.29 -1.22 -6.21
N TYR A 99 28.90 -0.51 -7.15
CA TYR A 99 28.29 0.69 -7.72
C TYR A 99 27.20 0.27 -8.72
N ASN A 100 25.95 0.55 -8.39
CA ASN A 100 24.81 0.16 -9.20
C ASN A 100 24.53 1.20 -10.30
N THR A 101 24.41 2.46 -9.91
CA THR A 101 24.21 3.58 -10.85
C THR A 101 24.48 4.92 -10.16
N GLY A 102 24.47 6.00 -10.93
CA GLY A 102 24.52 7.34 -10.37
C GLY A 102 24.11 8.41 -11.37
N TYR A 103 23.99 9.62 -10.85
CA TYR A 103 23.63 10.81 -11.60
C TYR A 103 24.54 11.97 -11.18
N ALA A 104 25.04 12.71 -12.17
CA ALA A 104 25.81 13.93 -11.93
C ALA A 104 25.09 15.11 -12.58
N GLY A 105 24.72 16.10 -11.75
CA GLY A 105 24.23 17.40 -12.19
C GLY A 105 25.17 18.53 -11.76
N ASP A 106 24.83 19.75 -12.14
CA ASP A 106 25.70 20.93 -11.93
C ASP A 106 25.95 21.28 -10.46
N VAL A 107 25.02 20.91 -9.57
CA VAL A 107 25.04 21.31 -8.15
C VAL A 107 25.15 20.12 -7.20
N THR A 108 24.65 18.95 -7.61
CA THR A 108 24.67 17.73 -6.81
C THR A 108 24.95 16.52 -7.67
N GLN A 109 25.58 15.52 -7.06
CA GLN A 109 25.79 14.21 -7.66
C GLN A 109 25.32 13.14 -6.69
N HIS A 110 24.79 12.03 -7.21
CA HIS A 110 24.19 10.97 -6.42
C HIS A 110 24.71 9.62 -6.91
N ALA A 111 25.26 8.82 -6.01
CA ALA A 111 25.65 7.44 -6.26
C ALA A 111 24.71 6.50 -5.51
N PHE A 112 24.28 5.44 -6.18
CA PHE A 112 23.47 4.36 -5.63
C PHE A 112 24.29 3.09 -5.65
N ILE A 113 24.41 2.47 -4.49
CA ILE A 113 25.31 1.36 -4.21
C ILE A 113 24.50 0.18 -3.69
N LYS A 114 24.84 -1.03 -4.13
CA LYS A 114 24.38 -2.28 -3.54
C LYS A 114 25.52 -2.87 -2.70
N GLN A 115 25.20 -3.48 -1.56
CA GLN A 115 26.11 -4.41 -0.92
C GLN A 115 26.30 -5.61 -1.85
N GLN A 116 27.47 -6.24 -1.82
CA GLN A 116 27.77 -7.42 -2.63
C GLN A 116 28.53 -8.44 -1.78
N ALA A 117 28.34 -9.72 -2.08
CA ALA A 117 29.19 -10.81 -1.60
C ALA A 117 29.38 -11.82 -2.72
N ASP A 118 30.56 -12.43 -2.83
CA ASP A 118 30.87 -13.44 -3.86
C ASP A 118 30.53 -13.03 -5.31
N GLY A 119 30.63 -11.73 -5.64
CA GLY A 119 30.26 -11.21 -6.97
C GLY A 119 28.76 -11.01 -7.19
N VAL A 120 27.91 -11.33 -6.21
CA VAL A 120 26.44 -11.23 -6.29
C VAL A 120 25.94 -10.05 -5.47
N PRO A 121 25.25 -9.08 -6.08
CA PRO A 121 24.75 -7.92 -5.36
C PRO A 121 23.50 -8.27 -4.52
N PHE A 122 23.28 -7.52 -3.45
CA PHE A 122 22.08 -7.61 -2.63
C PHE A 122 20.93 -6.77 -3.22
N ALA A 123 19.72 -7.31 -3.15
CA ALA A 123 18.51 -6.63 -3.58
C ALA A 123 18.03 -5.56 -2.57
N ASN A 124 18.12 -5.85 -1.27
CA ASN A 124 17.56 -5.03 -0.20
C ASN A 124 18.60 -4.43 0.77
N ALA A 125 19.90 -4.65 0.55
CA ALA A 125 20.99 -4.03 1.30
C ALA A 125 21.73 -3.03 0.40
N VAL A 126 21.43 -1.74 0.57
CA VAL A 126 21.82 -0.67 -0.35
C VAL A 126 22.41 0.52 0.40
N ALA A 127 23.09 1.39 -0.33
CA ALA A 127 23.56 2.66 0.17
C ALA A 127 23.39 3.77 -0.88
N ASN A 128 23.22 5.00 -0.43
CA ASN A 128 23.18 6.18 -1.29
C ASN A 128 24.12 7.26 -0.77
N VAL A 129 24.93 7.83 -1.66
CA VAL A 129 25.86 8.91 -1.33
C VAL A 129 25.51 10.12 -2.20
N ALA A 130 25.24 11.26 -1.57
CA ALA A 130 25.08 12.52 -2.27
C ALA A 130 26.34 13.37 -2.10
N PHE A 131 26.81 13.96 -3.19
CA PHE A 131 27.93 14.90 -3.23
C PHE A 131 27.44 16.28 -3.60
N ASN A 132 28.04 17.32 -3.00
CA ASN A 132 27.84 18.70 -3.42
C ASN A 132 28.71 19.04 -4.65
N LYS A 133 28.56 20.26 -5.16
CA LYS A 133 29.32 20.79 -6.31
C LYS A 133 30.84 20.74 -6.14
N ASP A 134 31.34 20.69 -4.91
CA ASP A 134 32.77 20.68 -4.59
C ASP A 134 33.30 19.23 -4.45
N GLY A 135 32.49 18.22 -4.80
CA GLY A 135 32.85 16.81 -4.69
C GLY A 135 32.84 16.27 -3.26
N LYS A 136 32.28 17.00 -2.30
CA LYS A 136 32.22 16.59 -0.89
C LYS A 136 30.90 15.91 -0.58
N VAL A 137 30.93 14.92 0.32
CA VAL A 137 29.75 14.16 0.72
C VAL A 137 28.80 15.05 1.52
N ALA A 138 27.59 15.26 1.00
CA ALA A 138 26.54 16.05 1.63
C ALA A 138 25.59 15.19 2.47
N SER A 139 25.30 13.97 2.03
CA SER A 139 24.48 13.01 2.79
C SER A 139 24.83 11.57 2.47
N PHE A 140 24.53 10.69 3.41
CA PHE A 140 24.75 9.26 3.29
C PHE A 140 23.61 8.48 3.93
N GLY A 141 23.07 7.49 3.22
CA GLY A 141 22.20 6.48 3.80
C GLY A 141 22.71 5.08 3.51
N SER A 142 22.44 4.15 4.42
CA SER A 142 22.82 2.74 4.27
C SER A 142 21.86 1.81 4.99
N SER A 143 21.58 0.68 4.35
CA SER A 143 20.90 -0.50 4.90
C SER A 143 21.76 -1.77 4.78
N PHE A 144 23.08 -1.63 4.71
CA PHE A 144 24.02 -2.76 4.68
C PHE A 144 23.79 -3.68 5.89
N VAL A 145 23.94 -4.98 5.67
CA VAL A 145 23.69 -6.03 6.65
C VAL A 145 24.94 -6.83 6.96
N ASP A 146 24.88 -7.60 8.06
CA ASP A 146 25.86 -8.62 8.37
C ASP A 146 25.79 -9.77 7.34
N THR A 147 26.94 -10.20 6.85
CA THR A 147 27.07 -11.23 5.80
C THR A 147 27.60 -12.57 6.33
N SER A 148 27.64 -12.76 7.65
CA SER A 148 28.17 -14.00 8.25
C SER A 148 27.31 -15.23 7.99
N ALA A 149 26.01 -15.04 7.73
CA ALA A 149 25.02 -16.10 7.47
C ALA A 149 24.58 -16.12 5.99
N LEU A 150 25.55 -16.12 5.07
CA LEU A 150 25.33 -16.09 3.63
C LEU A 150 25.00 -17.49 3.06
N ALA A 151 23.96 -17.58 2.22
CA ALA A 151 23.72 -18.75 1.39
C ALA A 151 24.77 -18.90 0.27
N SER A 152 24.94 -20.11 -0.25
CA SER A 152 25.81 -20.38 -1.40
C SER A 152 25.46 -19.48 -2.59
N SER A 153 26.46 -18.88 -3.24
CA SER A 153 26.29 -18.07 -4.46
C SER A 153 26.00 -18.91 -5.71
N THR A 154 26.17 -20.23 -5.64
CA THR A 154 25.83 -21.16 -6.72
C THR A 154 24.40 -21.68 -6.55
N PRO A 155 23.44 -21.31 -7.41
CA PRO A 155 22.05 -21.75 -7.29
C PRO A 155 21.93 -23.25 -7.50
N SER A 156 21.10 -23.92 -6.70
CA SER A 156 20.76 -25.35 -6.90
C SER A 156 19.43 -25.56 -7.62
N ILE A 157 18.64 -24.50 -7.76
CA ILE A 157 17.38 -24.45 -8.51
C ILE A 157 17.60 -23.72 -9.84
N SER A 158 16.98 -24.24 -10.91
CA SER A 158 17.03 -23.61 -12.23
C SER A 158 16.21 -22.31 -12.27
N VAL A 159 16.59 -21.37 -13.13
CA VAL A 159 15.80 -20.15 -13.32
C VAL A 159 14.41 -20.47 -13.90
N GLU A 160 14.31 -21.52 -14.72
CA GLU A 160 13.04 -21.97 -15.30
C GLU A 160 12.06 -22.49 -14.24
N ASP A 161 12.55 -23.16 -13.20
CA ASP A 161 11.70 -23.60 -12.10
C ASP A 161 11.30 -22.44 -11.18
N ALA A 162 12.21 -21.48 -10.96
CA ALA A 162 11.89 -20.25 -10.25
C ALA A 162 10.82 -19.42 -10.98
N ILE A 163 10.89 -19.31 -12.31
CA ILE A 163 9.87 -18.66 -13.13
C ILE A 163 8.51 -19.34 -12.92
N LYS A 164 8.42 -20.67 -13.02
CA LYS A 164 7.16 -21.39 -12.80
C LYS A 164 6.60 -21.15 -11.40
N THR A 165 7.45 -21.11 -10.38
CA THR A 165 7.03 -20.79 -9.01
C THR A 165 6.43 -19.38 -8.95
N ALA A 166 7.10 -18.39 -9.52
CA ALA A 166 6.63 -17.01 -9.53
C ALA A 166 5.30 -16.86 -10.29
N GLU A 167 5.20 -17.43 -11.49
CA GLU A 167 3.98 -17.39 -12.30
C GLU A 167 2.78 -18.05 -11.61
N SER A 168 3.01 -19.21 -10.99
CA SER A 168 1.99 -19.96 -10.26
C SER A 168 1.52 -19.21 -9.00
N ALA A 169 2.47 -18.70 -8.19
CA ALA A 169 2.16 -18.02 -6.94
C ALA A 169 1.46 -16.67 -7.16
N LEU A 170 1.84 -15.93 -8.21
CA LEU A 170 1.31 -14.60 -8.50
C LEU A 170 0.16 -14.61 -9.52
N GLY A 171 -0.10 -15.76 -10.16
CA GLY A 171 -1.11 -15.89 -11.20
C GLY A 171 -0.87 -14.94 -12.37
N ALA A 172 0.39 -14.69 -12.73
CA ALA A 172 0.84 -13.76 -13.76
C ALA A 172 1.91 -14.41 -14.65
N SER A 173 2.23 -13.80 -15.79
CA SER A 173 3.22 -14.34 -16.73
C SER A 173 4.56 -13.61 -16.64
N VAL A 174 5.67 -14.32 -16.86
CA VAL A 174 7.00 -13.69 -16.93
C VAL A 174 7.06 -12.66 -18.05
N THR A 175 7.80 -11.58 -17.81
CA THR A 175 8.07 -10.52 -18.80
C THR A 175 9.35 -10.79 -19.57
N ASP A 176 9.64 -9.97 -20.58
CA ASP A 176 10.93 -10.01 -21.30
C ASP A 176 12.10 -9.43 -20.48
N HIS A 177 11.87 -8.99 -19.24
CA HIS A 177 12.93 -8.49 -18.37
C HIS A 177 13.85 -9.66 -17.95
N PRO A 178 15.19 -9.54 -18.12
CA PRO A 178 16.11 -10.60 -17.76
C PRO A 178 16.04 -10.95 -16.27
N ALA A 179 16.00 -12.25 -15.96
CA ALA A 179 16.14 -12.70 -14.58
C ALA A 179 17.58 -12.48 -14.09
N THR A 180 17.73 -12.13 -12.81
CA THR A 180 19.04 -11.94 -12.16
C THR A 180 19.17 -12.84 -10.94
N LEU A 181 20.41 -12.99 -10.47
CA LEU A 181 20.70 -13.57 -9.16
C LEU A 181 21.06 -12.44 -8.21
N GLU A 182 20.33 -12.33 -7.10
CA GLU A 182 20.59 -11.34 -6.07
C GLU A 182 20.48 -11.96 -4.68
N TYR A 183 21.30 -11.47 -3.74
CA TYR A 183 21.16 -11.80 -2.33
C TYR A 183 20.01 -11.01 -1.69
N LEU A 184 19.27 -11.65 -0.80
CA LEU A 184 18.17 -11.05 -0.06
C LEU A 184 18.38 -11.27 1.44
N ALA A 185 18.60 -10.20 2.18
CA ALA A 185 18.67 -10.24 3.64
C ALA A 185 17.29 -10.52 4.23
N ARG A 186 17.21 -11.39 5.24
CA ARG A 186 15.96 -11.81 5.90
C ARG A 186 15.89 -11.29 7.33
N ALA A 187 14.67 -11.25 7.87
CA ALA A 187 14.40 -10.71 9.19
C ALA A 187 15.03 -11.49 10.36
N ASP A 188 15.45 -12.74 10.12
CA ASP A 188 16.15 -13.58 11.09
C ASP A 188 17.68 -13.41 11.05
N GLY A 189 18.19 -12.52 10.18
CA GLY A 189 19.62 -12.28 9.98
C GLY A 189 20.30 -13.20 8.96
N SER A 190 19.58 -14.18 8.40
CA SER A 190 20.10 -14.99 7.29
C SER A 190 20.02 -14.24 5.96
N VAL A 191 20.82 -14.67 4.98
CA VAL A 191 20.78 -14.12 3.62
C VAL A 191 20.52 -15.25 2.62
N ALA A 192 19.44 -15.12 1.85
CA ALA A 192 19.10 -16.07 0.79
C ALA A 192 19.66 -15.62 -0.55
N LEU A 193 20.14 -16.55 -1.37
CA LEU A 193 20.33 -16.30 -2.80
C LEU A 193 18.99 -16.42 -3.49
N THR A 194 18.64 -15.49 -4.36
CA THR A 194 17.33 -15.48 -5.04
C THR A 194 17.47 -15.34 -6.55
N HIS A 195 16.64 -16.08 -7.28
CA HIS A 195 16.29 -15.74 -8.65
C HIS A 195 15.28 -14.60 -8.60
N VAL A 196 15.64 -13.46 -9.18
CA VAL A 196 14.77 -12.29 -9.31
C VAL A 196 14.13 -12.32 -10.68
N VAL A 197 12.81 -12.46 -10.72
CA VAL A 197 12.03 -12.65 -11.95
C VAL A 197 10.91 -11.62 -11.99
N GLN A 198 10.76 -10.90 -13.10
CA GLN A 198 9.67 -9.95 -13.27
C GLN A 198 8.47 -10.63 -13.96
N VAL A 199 7.30 -10.60 -13.30
CA VAL A 199 6.03 -11.11 -13.84
C VAL A 199 5.00 -9.98 -13.95
N ARG A 200 4.07 -10.12 -14.90
CA ARG A 200 3.03 -9.13 -15.18
C ARG A 200 1.74 -9.78 -15.68
N ASP A 201 0.62 -9.22 -15.27
CA ASP A 201 -0.72 -9.51 -15.80
C ASP A 201 -1.50 -8.18 -15.82
N GLU A 202 -1.82 -7.67 -17.01
CA GLU A 202 -2.48 -6.36 -17.17
C GLU A 202 -3.93 -6.39 -16.72
N ASP A 203 -4.66 -7.48 -16.99
CA ASP A 203 -6.08 -7.63 -16.64
C ASP A 203 -6.28 -7.69 -15.12
N LYS A 204 -5.30 -8.23 -14.40
CA LYS A 204 -5.30 -8.33 -12.93
C LYS A 204 -4.60 -7.16 -12.24
N GLY A 205 -3.99 -6.24 -12.99
CA GLY A 205 -3.18 -5.15 -12.42
C GLY A 205 -2.02 -5.70 -11.57
N ILE A 206 -1.29 -6.67 -12.10
CA ILE A 206 -0.12 -7.26 -11.45
C ILE A 206 1.12 -6.88 -12.25
N TRP A 207 2.12 -6.31 -11.59
CA TRP A 207 3.45 -6.11 -12.13
C TRP A 207 4.45 -6.12 -10.98
N VAL A 208 5.23 -7.20 -10.89
CA VAL A 208 5.99 -7.54 -9.69
C VAL A 208 7.34 -8.12 -10.08
N GLU A 209 8.40 -7.72 -9.36
CA GLU A 209 9.62 -8.52 -9.24
C GLU A 209 9.45 -9.52 -8.10
N ALA A 210 9.57 -10.81 -8.42
CA ALA A 210 9.45 -11.94 -7.52
C ALA A 210 10.84 -12.46 -7.14
N PHE A 211 11.08 -12.64 -5.84
CA PHE A 211 12.34 -13.16 -5.30
C PHE A 211 12.10 -14.59 -4.85
N VAL A 212 12.52 -15.54 -5.70
CA VAL A 212 12.39 -16.97 -5.44
C VAL A 212 13.73 -17.49 -4.93
N ASP A 213 13.73 -18.13 -3.76
CA ASP A 213 14.92 -18.71 -3.15
C ASP A 213 15.57 -19.73 -4.09
N ALA A 214 16.84 -19.52 -4.42
CA ALA A 214 17.59 -20.29 -5.40
C ALA A 214 18.00 -21.69 -4.92
N HIS A 215 17.61 -22.07 -3.69
CA HIS A 215 17.87 -23.36 -3.08
C HIS A 215 16.60 -24.10 -2.65
N THR A 216 15.60 -23.38 -2.11
CA THR A 216 14.33 -23.99 -1.67
C THR A 216 13.22 -23.91 -2.71
N ASN A 217 13.38 -23.05 -3.73
CA ASN A 217 12.36 -22.73 -4.73
C ASN A 217 11.08 -22.10 -4.13
N GLU A 218 11.19 -21.44 -2.97
CA GLU A 218 10.07 -20.72 -2.34
C GLU A 218 10.07 -19.24 -2.76
N LEU A 219 8.89 -18.67 -3.02
CA LEU A 219 8.72 -17.22 -3.17
C LEU A 219 8.82 -16.55 -1.79
N ILE A 220 9.90 -15.82 -1.54
CA ILE A 220 10.21 -15.28 -0.20
C ILE A 220 10.10 -13.76 -0.10
N SER A 221 10.06 -13.04 -1.22
CA SER A 221 9.83 -11.59 -1.24
C SER A 221 9.33 -11.14 -2.61
N ILE A 222 8.85 -9.90 -2.66
CA ILE A 222 8.44 -9.22 -3.89
C ILE A 222 8.77 -7.72 -3.85
N VAL A 223 8.89 -7.11 -5.03
CA VAL A 223 8.72 -5.66 -5.23
C VAL A 223 7.54 -5.47 -6.17
N ASN A 224 6.48 -4.83 -5.67
CA ASN A 224 5.27 -4.56 -6.47
C ASN A 224 5.36 -3.15 -7.10
N PHE A 225 5.31 -3.09 -8.43
CA PHE A 225 5.38 -1.86 -9.22
C PHE A 225 4.02 -1.20 -9.44
N VAL A 226 2.94 -1.91 -9.14
CA VAL A 226 1.58 -1.42 -9.39
C VAL A 226 1.20 -0.37 -8.36
N THR A 227 0.62 0.71 -8.86
CA THR A 227 0.19 1.85 -8.05
C THR A 227 -1.03 1.52 -7.22
N LYS A 228 -1.21 2.30 -6.16
CA LYS A 228 -2.32 2.19 -5.22
C LYS A 228 -3.67 2.41 -5.93
N LEU A 229 -4.64 1.58 -5.61
CA LEU A 229 -6.02 1.73 -6.05
C LEU A 229 -6.55 3.10 -5.59
N THR A 230 -6.91 3.94 -6.55
CA THR A 230 -7.26 5.34 -6.28
C THR A 230 -8.75 5.59 -6.49
N TYR A 231 -9.39 6.22 -5.51
CA TYR A 231 -10.81 6.58 -5.55
C TYR A 231 -10.97 8.10 -5.55
N ARG A 232 -11.72 8.65 -6.50
CA ARG A 232 -12.15 10.06 -6.45
C ARG A 232 -13.46 10.15 -5.68
N VAL A 233 -13.40 10.63 -4.44
CA VAL A 233 -14.50 10.57 -3.47
C VAL A 233 -14.56 11.83 -2.62
N LEU A 234 -15.70 12.08 -2.00
CA LEU A 234 -15.81 13.02 -0.89
C LEU A 234 -15.27 12.29 0.36
N PRO A 235 -14.20 12.78 1.00
CA PRO A 235 -13.66 12.16 2.21
C PRO A 235 -14.73 11.96 3.30
N ILE A 236 -14.57 10.93 4.13
CA ILE A 236 -15.57 10.54 5.13
C ILE A 236 -15.78 11.57 6.25
N ASP A 237 -14.85 12.51 6.40
CA ASP A 237 -14.88 13.65 7.30
C ASP A 237 -15.51 14.92 6.70
N GLU A 238 -15.95 14.85 5.44
CA GLU A 238 -16.68 15.91 4.74
C GLU A 238 -18.14 15.47 4.51
N GLU A 239 -19.07 16.43 4.50
CA GLU A 239 -20.52 16.17 4.44
C GLU A 239 -21.16 16.65 3.12
N VAL A 240 -20.68 17.76 2.55
CA VAL A 240 -21.27 18.38 1.36
C VAL A 240 -20.34 18.33 0.15
N LEU A 241 -20.92 18.15 -1.04
CA LEU A 241 -20.16 18.03 -2.30
C LEU A 241 -19.21 19.22 -2.56
N THR A 242 -19.51 20.39 -2.00
CA THR A 242 -18.70 21.61 -2.13
C THR A 242 -17.44 21.63 -1.27
N GLU A 243 -17.32 20.75 -0.27
CA GLU A 243 -16.10 20.59 0.54
C GLU A 243 -14.96 19.94 -0.25
N GLY A 244 -15.31 19.23 -1.34
CA GLY A 244 -14.39 18.93 -2.44
C GLY A 244 -13.94 17.48 -2.50
N PHE A 245 -14.07 16.91 -3.69
CA PHE A 245 -13.64 15.54 -3.97
C PHE A 245 -12.11 15.43 -4.02
N GLN A 246 -11.57 14.44 -3.31
CA GLN A 246 -10.16 14.10 -3.27
C GLN A 246 -9.89 12.76 -3.96
N ASN A 247 -8.65 12.59 -4.41
CA ASN A 247 -8.16 11.30 -4.91
C ASN A 247 -7.46 10.57 -3.76
N LEU A 248 -8.11 9.57 -3.20
CA LEU A 248 -7.59 8.80 -2.06
C LEU A 248 -6.99 7.48 -2.56
N ALA A 249 -5.74 7.22 -2.20
CA ALA A 249 -4.97 6.06 -2.64
C ALA A 249 -4.91 4.99 -1.54
N ASN A 250 -5.43 3.79 -1.82
CA ASN A 250 -5.60 2.68 -0.87
C ASN A 250 -6.23 3.13 0.48
N PRO A 251 -7.46 3.67 0.48
CA PRO A 251 -8.11 4.13 1.70
C PRO A 251 -8.47 3.01 2.68
N GLU A 252 -8.40 1.74 2.28
CA GLU A 252 -8.77 0.60 3.11
C GLU A 252 -7.88 0.41 4.34
N ASN A 253 -8.49 0.03 5.46
CA ASN A 253 -7.77 -0.47 6.63
C ASN A 253 -7.46 -1.95 6.42
N LYS A 254 -6.19 -2.33 6.32
CA LYS A 254 -5.78 -3.72 6.05
C LYS A 254 -6.08 -4.71 7.18
N VAL A 255 -6.35 -4.25 8.40
CA VAL A 255 -6.77 -5.13 9.50
C VAL A 255 -8.24 -5.52 9.34
N ALA A 256 -9.09 -4.55 8.98
CA ALA A 256 -10.52 -4.77 8.78
C ALA A 256 -10.83 -5.37 7.41
N SER A 257 -10.13 -4.94 6.38
CA SER A 257 -10.28 -5.34 4.97
C SER A 257 -8.99 -5.95 4.43
N PRO A 258 -8.59 -7.15 4.88
CA PRO A 258 -7.35 -7.80 4.44
C PRO A 258 -7.32 -8.09 2.94
N LEU A 259 -8.47 -8.32 2.31
CA LEU A 259 -8.64 -8.55 0.87
C LEU A 259 -8.75 -7.25 0.05
N GLY A 260 -8.66 -6.09 0.71
CA GLY A 260 -9.04 -4.81 0.12
C GLY A 260 -10.55 -4.65 -0.06
N TRP A 261 -10.98 -3.49 -0.55
CA TRP A 261 -12.40 -3.21 -0.73
C TRP A 261 -12.98 -3.81 -2.01
N VAL A 262 -12.18 -3.95 -3.07
CA VAL A 262 -12.61 -4.53 -4.36
C VAL A 262 -11.96 -5.88 -4.60
N THR A 263 -12.73 -6.83 -5.15
CA THR A 263 -12.22 -8.16 -5.51
C THR A 263 -11.86 -8.28 -6.99
N THR A 264 -12.30 -7.33 -7.82
CA THR A 264 -12.05 -7.25 -9.28
C THR A 264 -11.96 -5.77 -9.68
N THR A 265 -12.15 -5.43 -10.95
CA THR A 265 -12.14 -4.05 -11.50
C THR A 265 -13.48 -3.32 -11.37
N THR A 266 -14.29 -3.66 -10.37
CA THR A 266 -15.63 -3.08 -10.15
C THR A 266 -15.84 -2.66 -8.70
N THR A 267 -16.83 -1.79 -8.45
CA THR A 267 -17.28 -1.38 -7.10
C THR A 267 -18.04 -2.50 -6.38
N ALA A 268 -17.39 -3.64 -6.25
CA ALA A 268 -17.87 -4.85 -5.58
C ALA A 268 -16.70 -5.55 -4.89
N GLY A 269 -16.90 -5.94 -3.64
CA GLY A 269 -15.95 -6.78 -2.92
C GLY A 269 -16.55 -7.41 -1.69
N ASN A 270 -15.72 -7.58 -0.65
CA ASN A 270 -16.09 -8.36 0.53
C ASN A 270 -17.14 -7.66 1.39
N ASN A 271 -16.98 -6.37 1.63
CA ASN A 271 -17.83 -5.64 2.59
C ASN A 271 -19.10 -5.09 1.95
N ALA A 272 -19.02 -4.72 0.67
CA ALA A 272 -20.12 -4.08 -0.04
C ALA A 272 -20.13 -4.34 -1.56
N ILE A 273 -21.28 -4.07 -2.18
CA ILE A 273 -21.45 -3.89 -3.63
C ILE A 273 -22.33 -2.68 -3.89
N ALA A 274 -21.84 -1.72 -4.68
CA ALA A 274 -22.59 -0.53 -5.06
C ALA A 274 -22.95 -0.55 -6.55
N TYR A 275 -24.22 -0.29 -6.86
CA TYR A 275 -24.75 -0.43 -8.21
C TYR A 275 -25.93 0.50 -8.49
N LYS A 276 -26.28 0.68 -9.77
CA LYS A 276 -27.52 1.31 -10.24
C LYS A 276 -28.46 0.26 -10.83
N SER A 277 -29.71 0.24 -10.35
CA SER A 277 -30.83 -0.61 -10.82
C SER A 277 -30.67 -2.12 -10.57
N SER A 278 -29.52 -2.72 -10.86
CA SER A 278 -29.21 -4.13 -10.63
C SER A 278 -27.75 -4.31 -10.23
N THR A 279 -27.41 -5.41 -9.58
CA THR A 279 -26.02 -5.74 -9.16
C THR A 279 -25.02 -5.90 -10.31
N SER A 280 -25.48 -5.87 -11.56
CA SER A 280 -24.64 -5.77 -12.77
C SER A 280 -24.32 -4.33 -13.17
N GLY A 281 -25.08 -3.34 -12.68
CA GLY A 281 -24.91 -1.90 -12.93
C GLY A 281 -23.88 -1.25 -11.99
N VAL A 282 -22.76 -1.93 -11.76
CA VAL A 282 -21.63 -1.44 -10.95
C VAL A 282 -20.75 -0.48 -11.74
N ALA A 283 -20.01 0.40 -11.06
CA ALA A 283 -18.98 1.19 -11.70
C ALA A 283 -17.75 0.31 -11.95
N LYS A 284 -17.13 0.47 -13.12
CA LYS A 284 -15.83 -0.15 -13.46
C LYS A 284 -14.70 0.83 -13.18
N GLU A 285 -13.48 0.34 -13.18
CA GLU A 285 -12.32 1.21 -13.21
C GLU A 285 -12.34 2.15 -14.42
N SER A 286 -12.03 3.42 -14.20
CA SER A 286 -11.87 4.43 -15.25
C SER A 286 -10.54 4.27 -15.99
N SER A 287 -9.55 3.70 -15.31
CA SER A 287 -8.24 3.27 -15.80
C SER A 287 -7.68 2.25 -14.80
N THR A 288 -6.65 1.51 -15.16
CA THR A 288 -5.99 0.54 -14.28
C THR A 288 -5.77 1.12 -12.87
N ASP A 289 -6.30 0.42 -11.86
CA ASP A 289 -6.24 0.78 -10.44
C ASP A 289 -6.83 2.16 -10.11
N SER A 290 -7.85 2.60 -10.85
CA SER A 290 -8.47 3.91 -10.65
C SER A 290 -9.98 3.90 -10.82
N PHE A 291 -10.68 4.41 -9.82
CA PHE A 291 -12.08 4.79 -9.86
C PHE A 291 -12.20 6.32 -9.80
N ILE A 292 -11.76 6.99 -10.87
CA ILE A 292 -11.73 8.45 -10.97
C ILE A 292 -12.87 8.92 -11.87
N TYR A 293 -14.02 9.17 -11.26
CA TYR A 293 -15.18 9.78 -11.92
C TYR A 293 -15.39 11.19 -11.40
N THR A 294 -15.44 12.17 -12.30
CA THR A 294 -15.68 13.57 -11.94
C THR A 294 -17.16 13.88 -12.09
N ALA A 295 -17.85 14.08 -10.97
CA ALA A 295 -19.23 14.57 -10.98
C ALA A 295 -19.27 16.02 -11.47
N ASN A 296 -20.24 16.32 -12.34
CA ASN A 296 -20.57 17.68 -12.76
C ASN A 296 -21.94 18.07 -12.18
N PRO A 297 -21.98 18.94 -11.15
CA PRO A 297 -23.24 19.35 -10.53
C PRO A 297 -24.12 20.21 -11.44
N ALA A 298 -23.57 20.75 -12.54
CA ALA A 298 -24.33 21.47 -13.56
C ALA A 298 -25.03 20.55 -14.57
N GLN A 299 -24.88 19.23 -14.46
CA GLN A 299 -25.57 18.24 -15.29
C GLN A 299 -26.59 17.46 -14.44
N ALA A 300 -27.57 16.85 -15.10
CA ALA A 300 -28.54 16.01 -14.41
C ALA A 300 -27.83 14.90 -13.61
N PRO A 301 -28.30 14.54 -12.40
CA PRO A 301 -27.66 13.50 -11.59
C PRO A 301 -27.69 12.12 -12.26
N THR A 302 -28.60 11.91 -13.21
CA THR A 302 -28.80 10.65 -13.95
C THR A 302 -27.84 10.46 -15.14
N VAL A 303 -27.01 11.44 -15.49
CA VAL A 303 -25.98 11.24 -16.53
C VAL A 303 -24.93 10.23 -16.04
N THR A 304 -24.39 9.41 -16.94
CA THR A 304 -23.49 8.31 -16.61
C THR A 304 -22.30 8.73 -15.75
N ALA A 305 -21.69 9.89 -16.02
CA ALA A 305 -20.56 10.39 -15.22
C ALA A 305 -20.95 10.64 -13.76
N ASN A 306 -22.11 11.24 -13.50
CA ASN A 306 -22.61 11.53 -12.16
C ASN A 306 -23.07 10.25 -11.45
N VAL A 307 -23.69 9.31 -12.16
CA VAL A 307 -24.07 8.00 -11.61
C VAL A 307 -22.84 7.22 -11.18
N ASN A 308 -21.80 7.13 -12.02
CA ASN A 308 -20.57 6.42 -11.67
C ASN A 308 -19.84 7.06 -10.49
N ALA A 309 -19.78 8.41 -10.43
CA ALA A 309 -19.24 9.11 -9.28
C ALA A 309 -20.04 8.82 -7.99
N ALA A 310 -21.38 8.77 -8.08
CA ALA A 310 -22.24 8.42 -6.95
C ALA A 310 -22.06 6.96 -6.49
N ILE A 311 -21.92 6.01 -7.43
CA ILE A 311 -21.63 4.60 -7.13
C ILE A 311 -20.31 4.46 -6.39
N VAL A 312 -19.24 5.09 -6.90
CA VAL A 312 -17.91 5.07 -6.28
C VAL A 312 -17.93 5.72 -4.90
N ASN A 313 -18.61 6.85 -4.74
CA ASN A 313 -18.71 7.53 -3.45
C ASN A 313 -19.46 6.70 -2.41
N ALA A 314 -20.61 6.13 -2.79
CA ALA A 314 -21.39 5.28 -1.88
C ALA A 314 -20.61 4.02 -1.46
N PHE A 315 -19.88 3.42 -2.41
CA PHE A 315 -18.99 2.30 -2.12
C PHE A 315 -17.88 2.66 -1.13
N TYR A 316 -17.22 3.80 -1.33
CA TYR A 316 -16.19 4.32 -0.43
C TYR A 316 -16.73 4.56 0.99
N VAL A 317 -17.87 5.23 1.11
CA VAL A 317 -18.47 5.56 2.43
C VAL A 317 -18.80 4.29 3.21
N VAL A 318 -19.48 3.32 2.58
CA VAL A 318 -19.89 2.09 3.26
C VAL A 318 -18.67 1.24 3.67
N ASN A 319 -17.66 1.12 2.80
CA ASN A 319 -16.43 0.41 3.18
C ASN A 319 -15.65 1.14 4.30
N SER A 320 -15.63 2.47 4.30
CA SER A 320 -15.01 3.24 5.37
C SER A 320 -15.71 2.99 6.71
N ILE A 321 -17.06 2.99 6.71
CA ILE A 321 -17.86 2.69 7.91
C ILE A 321 -17.64 1.24 8.36
N HIS A 322 -17.55 0.29 7.44
CA HIS A 322 -17.21 -1.10 7.76
C HIS A 322 -15.87 -1.15 8.51
N ASP A 323 -14.82 -0.57 7.92
CA ASP A 323 -13.47 -0.62 8.48
C ASP A 323 -13.38 0.06 9.85
N ILE A 324 -14.00 1.23 10.01
CA ILE A 324 -14.09 1.93 11.30
C ILE A 324 -14.81 1.03 12.32
N SER A 325 -15.99 0.51 11.98
CA SER A 325 -16.80 -0.30 12.90
C SER A 325 -16.10 -1.60 13.31
N TYR A 326 -15.35 -2.21 12.39
CA TYR A 326 -14.54 -3.41 12.66
C TYR A 326 -13.51 -3.16 13.76
N ILE A 327 -12.78 -2.04 13.68
CA ILE A 327 -11.79 -1.65 14.70
C ILE A 327 -12.47 -1.42 16.07
N TYR A 328 -13.72 -0.97 16.08
CA TYR A 328 -14.53 -0.83 17.29
C TYR A 328 -15.26 -2.13 17.71
N GLY A 329 -14.97 -3.26 17.08
CA GLY A 329 -15.42 -4.59 17.51
C GLY A 329 -16.65 -5.14 16.78
N PHE A 330 -17.18 -4.45 15.78
CA PHE A 330 -18.18 -5.01 14.87
C PHE A 330 -17.50 -5.86 13.80
N ASN A 331 -17.09 -7.06 14.20
CA ASN A 331 -16.36 -8.05 13.40
C ASN A 331 -17.23 -9.26 13.06
N GLU A 332 -16.64 -10.29 12.44
CA GLU A 332 -17.34 -11.49 11.97
C GLU A 332 -18.11 -12.21 13.08
N ALA A 333 -17.47 -12.44 14.23
CA ALA A 333 -18.11 -13.09 15.37
C ALA A 333 -19.18 -12.22 16.03
N ALA A 334 -19.14 -10.90 15.78
CA ALA A 334 -20.14 -9.93 16.19
C ALA A 334 -21.15 -9.60 15.07
N PHE A 335 -21.22 -10.44 14.03
CA PHE A 335 -22.25 -10.40 12.98
C PHE A 335 -22.15 -9.16 12.07
N ASN A 336 -20.92 -8.79 11.69
CA ASN A 336 -20.70 -7.78 10.66
C ASN A 336 -21.12 -8.27 9.26
N PHE A 337 -21.22 -7.33 8.31
CA PHE A 337 -21.60 -7.62 6.94
C PHE A 337 -20.37 -7.90 6.07
N GLN A 338 -20.13 -9.16 5.71
CA GLN A 338 -19.05 -9.56 4.82
C GLN A 338 -19.44 -10.76 3.95
N ASN A 339 -18.91 -10.81 2.73
CA ASN A 339 -19.17 -11.95 1.84
C ASN A 339 -18.42 -13.20 2.30
N ASP A 340 -17.15 -13.06 2.67
CA ASP A 340 -16.31 -14.09 3.28
C ASP A 340 -15.79 -13.62 4.64
N ASN A 341 -16.01 -14.46 5.65
CA ASN A 341 -15.59 -14.25 7.03
C ASN A 341 -14.22 -14.85 7.33
N GLN A 342 -13.57 -15.50 6.35
CA GLN A 342 -12.19 -16.03 6.46
C GLN A 342 -12.00 -16.94 7.69
N GLY A 343 -13.04 -17.69 8.07
CA GLY A 343 -13.03 -18.58 9.23
C GLY A 343 -13.06 -17.90 10.60
N LYS A 344 -13.32 -16.59 10.70
CA LYS A 344 -13.29 -15.82 11.96
C LYS A 344 -14.59 -15.86 12.78
N GLY A 345 -15.63 -16.55 12.30
CA GLY A 345 -16.93 -16.67 12.97
C GLY A 345 -18.09 -16.04 12.18
N GLY A 346 -19.29 -15.97 12.77
CA GLY A 346 -20.49 -15.43 12.11
C GLY A 346 -20.96 -16.24 10.90
N LYS A 347 -21.88 -15.66 10.12
CA LYS A 347 -22.32 -16.19 8.82
C LYS A 347 -22.05 -15.18 7.72
N GLY A 348 -21.15 -15.51 6.79
CA GLY A 348 -20.89 -14.66 5.64
C GLY A 348 -21.99 -14.73 4.56
N ASN A 349 -21.63 -14.31 3.35
CA ASN A 349 -22.54 -14.04 2.21
C ASN A 349 -23.55 -12.93 2.48
N ASP A 350 -23.16 -11.94 3.30
CA ASP A 350 -24.06 -10.89 3.74
C ASP A 350 -23.49 -9.48 3.60
N ARG A 351 -22.53 -9.29 2.69
CA ARG A 351 -22.05 -7.95 2.31
C ARG A 351 -23.21 -6.98 2.06
N VAL A 352 -22.98 -5.70 2.36
CA VAL A 352 -23.98 -4.65 2.11
C VAL A 352 -24.23 -4.48 0.61
N THR A 353 -25.50 -4.45 0.23
CA THR A 353 -25.94 -4.09 -1.13
C THR A 353 -26.36 -2.63 -1.15
N ILE A 354 -25.85 -1.84 -2.10
CA ILE A 354 -26.08 -0.39 -2.16
C ILE A 354 -26.68 -0.06 -3.52
N SER A 355 -27.99 0.20 -3.54
CA SER A 355 -28.70 0.66 -4.72
C SER A 355 -28.65 2.18 -4.80
N VAL A 356 -27.87 2.69 -5.74
CA VAL A 356 -27.64 4.13 -5.95
C VAL A 356 -28.70 4.69 -6.89
N GLN A 357 -29.29 5.83 -6.49
CA GLN A 357 -30.43 6.44 -7.17
C GLN A 357 -31.57 5.44 -7.39
N ASP A 358 -31.91 4.68 -6.35
CA ASP A 358 -32.94 3.65 -6.43
C ASP A 358 -34.30 4.27 -6.81
N SER A 359 -35.06 3.59 -7.68
CA SER A 359 -36.33 4.11 -8.20
C SER A 359 -37.51 3.96 -7.24
N ALA A 360 -37.30 3.35 -6.07
CA ALA A 360 -38.35 3.13 -5.08
C ALA A 360 -38.79 4.42 -4.36
N GLY A 361 -38.01 5.51 -4.45
CA GLY A 361 -38.35 6.77 -3.81
C GLY A 361 -37.51 7.95 -4.28
N THR A 362 -37.83 9.11 -3.70
CA THR A 362 -37.07 10.36 -3.73
C THR A 362 -37.00 10.92 -2.30
N ASP A 363 -36.10 11.88 -2.07
CA ASP A 363 -35.99 12.70 -0.86
C ASP A 363 -35.81 11.92 0.45
N ASN A 364 -35.17 10.75 0.34
CA ASN A 364 -34.93 9.87 1.48
C ASN A 364 -33.79 8.89 1.21
N ALA A 365 -33.54 8.02 2.18
CA ALA A 365 -32.77 6.80 2.03
C ALA A 365 -33.29 5.76 3.03
N ASP A 366 -32.97 4.48 2.82
CA ASP A 366 -33.25 3.45 3.81
C ASP A 366 -32.19 2.35 3.84
N PHE A 367 -32.19 1.63 4.96
CA PHE A 367 -31.36 0.46 5.18
C PHE A 367 -32.17 -0.66 5.84
N SER A 368 -32.15 -1.84 5.23
CA SER A 368 -32.74 -3.05 5.79
C SER A 368 -31.66 -3.93 6.40
N THR A 369 -31.85 -4.34 7.66
CA THR A 369 -30.88 -5.14 8.44
C THR A 369 -31.50 -6.50 8.78
N PRO A 370 -31.49 -7.47 7.85
CA PRO A 370 -31.92 -8.84 8.16
C PRO A 370 -30.92 -9.53 9.11
N ALA A 371 -31.22 -10.77 9.50
CA ALA A 371 -30.32 -11.55 10.36
C ALA A 371 -29.01 -11.90 9.64
N ASP A 372 -27.95 -12.12 10.43
CA ASP A 372 -26.61 -12.57 10.01
C ASP A 372 -26.64 -13.68 8.94
N GLY A 373 -25.82 -13.51 7.90
CA GLY A 373 -25.83 -14.36 6.71
C GLY A 373 -26.88 -13.97 5.65
N SER A 374 -27.52 -12.80 5.80
CA SER A 374 -28.35 -12.18 4.77
C SER A 374 -27.91 -10.73 4.55
N SER A 375 -27.69 -10.34 3.30
CA SER A 375 -27.21 -9.00 2.97
C SER A 375 -28.09 -7.88 3.54
N GLY A 376 -27.44 -6.92 4.20
CA GLY A 376 -28.03 -5.60 4.42
C GLY A 376 -28.32 -4.91 3.08
N ALA A 377 -29.47 -4.25 2.96
CA ALA A 377 -29.89 -3.58 1.74
C ALA A 377 -30.06 -2.09 1.97
N MET A 378 -29.15 -1.30 1.40
CA MET A 378 -29.14 0.16 1.40
C MET A 378 -29.73 0.68 0.08
N ARG A 379 -30.66 1.62 0.17
CA ARG A 379 -31.21 2.32 -0.99
C ARG A 379 -31.02 3.83 -0.82
N MET A 380 -30.31 4.43 -1.76
CA MET A 380 -30.05 5.86 -1.81
C MET A 380 -30.90 6.49 -2.90
N PHE A 381 -31.75 7.47 -2.56
CA PHE A 381 -32.64 8.12 -3.52
C PHE A 381 -32.09 9.45 -4.03
N LEU A 382 -32.68 9.94 -5.12
CA LEU A 382 -32.48 11.30 -5.57
C LEU A 382 -33.31 12.27 -4.72
N TRP A 383 -32.81 13.49 -4.54
CA TRP A 383 -33.54 14.58 -3.91
C TRP A 383 -34.04 15.54 -4.99
N ASP A 384 -35.32 15.90 -4.94
CA ASP A 384 -35.94 16.92 -5.79
C ASP A 384 -36.58 18.08 -5.01
N ILE A 385 -36.54 18.02 -3.67
CA ILE A 385 -36.87 19.15 -2.80
C ILE A 385 -35.73 20.17 -2.85
N THR A 386 -36.08 21.42 -3.15
CA THR A 386 -35.21 22.59 -3.01
C THR A 386 -35.57 23.34 -1.72
N ASN A 387 -34.57 23.78 -0.97
CA ASN A 387 -34.75 24.63 0.22
C ASN A 387 -35.27 26.03 -0.16
#